data_AF-A0A7Y5Q806-F1
#
_entry.id   AF-A0A7Y5Q806-F1
#
_cell.length_a   1.000
_cell.length_b   1.000
_cell.length_c   1.000
_cell.angle_alpha   90.00
_cell.angle_beta   90.00
_cell.angle_gamma   90.00
#
_symmetry.space_group_name_H-M   'P 1'
#
loop_
_entity.id
_entity.type
_entity.pdbx_description
1 polymer ?
#
loop_
_entity_poly.entity_id
_entity_poly.type
_entity_poly.pdbx_seq_one_letter_code
_entity_poly.pdbx_strand_id
1 'polypeptide(L)'
;MGGRPLAGLPGCGSRRHLTAFEDHCASCPGKARLYANVEAMVEETGGWPGDGSDDCHGNCLCSLEPATEFSVFGDETEGLLTPEGPPWVPPADRGPDGGGAAGGPPVPPPPGGSDDDEPPLDDDELARRVAEELVPLLDSGVEHLVILDRRGRVLARAEGDETSVRLPEGDWSGCVVGHTHPDGLDGMNWDDLLVSARNSVYLACVVYRWGGRAYVQVLSSPSGEWPAADELCDELLRERNEVMGERRRREIPSNVGPMHQALERIAVRYRLAYHQFEV
;
A
#
# COMPACT_ATOMS: atom_id res chain seq x y z
N MET A 1 24.44 -8.14 17.79
CA MET A 1 24.19 -6.79 17.27
C MET A 1 22.88 -6.34 17.86
N GLY A 2 22.89 -5.41 18.82
CA GLY A 2 21.68 -4.94 19.49
C GLY A 2 21.07 -3.79 18.70
N GLY A 3 20.03 -4.07 17.92
CA GLY A 3 19.13 -3.02 17.43
C GLY A 3 18.38 -2.45 18.62
N ARG A 4 18.35 -1.12 18.75
CA ARG A 4 17.47 -0.46 19.73
C ARG A 4 16.01 -0.77 19.34
N PRO A 5 15.15 -1.17 20.27
CA PRO A 5 13.73 -1.28 19.98
C PRO A 5 13.21 0.11 19.59
N LEU A 6 12.47 0.17 18.48
CA LEU A 6 11.62 1.31 18.17
C LEU A 6 10.65 1.45 19.35
N ALA A 7 10.77 2.54 20.11
CA ALA A 7 9.83 2.82 21.19
C ALA A 7 8.43 2.90 20.57
N GLY A 8 7.52 2.04 21.02
CA GLY A 8 6.16 2.01 20.50
C GLY A 8 5.47 3.36 20.70
N LEU A 9 4.73 3.80 19.70
CA LEU A 9 3.82 4.93 19.88
C LEU A 9 2.77 4.53 20.93
N PRO A 10 2.58 5.30 22.02
CA PRO A 10 1.62 4.96 23.05
C PRO A 10 0.20 4.94 22.45
N GLY A 11 -0.43 3.77 22.47
CA GLY A 11 -1.84 3.59 22.08
C GLY A 11 -2.09 2.66 20.88
N CYS A 12 -1.06 2.30 20.10
CA CYS A 12 -1.24 1.32 19.03
C CYS A 12 -1.02 -0.09 19.59
N GLY A 13 -2.05 -0.94 19.53
CA GLY A 13 -1.92 -2.34 19.92
C GLY A 13 -0.91 -3.07 19.02
N SER A 14 -0.55 -4.30 19.38
CA SER A 14 0.31 -5.16 18.54
C SER A 14 -0.28 -6.54 18.49
N ARG A 15 -0.48 -7.09 17.30
CA ARG A 15 -1.01 -8.45 17.11
C ARG A 15 0.11 -9.38 16.71
N ARG A 16 0.23 -10.50 17.41
CA ARG A 16 1.15 -11.59 17.04
C ARG A 16 0.37 -12.65 16.28
N HIS A 17 0.83 -12.95 15.07
CA HIS A 17 0.18 -13.91 14.17
C HIS A 17 0.93 -15.24 14.21
N LEU A 18 0.17 -16.32 14.09
CA LEU A 18 0.70 -17.64 13.78
C LEU A 18 0.18 -18.00 12.39
N THR A 19 1.02 -17.82 11.39
CA THR A 19 0.64 -18.23 10.04
C THR A 19 0.89 -19.73 9.88
N ALA A 20 0.10 -20.41 9.06
CA ALA A 20 0.26 -21.85 8.83
C ALA A 20 1.61 -22.23 8.15
N PHE A 21 2.37 -21.24 7.68
CA PHE A 21 3.64 -21.40 6.98
C PHE A 21 4.87 -21.22 7.88
N GLU A 22 4.66 -20.87 9.14
CA GLU A 22 5.70 -20.70 10.17
C GLU A 22 5.81 -21.98 11.01
N ASP A 23 7.04 -22.40 11.35
CA ASP A 23 7.32 -23.61 12.14
C ASP A 23 7.11 -23.34 13.64
N HIS A 24 5.85 -23.36 14.05
CA HIS A 24 5.45 -23.05 15.43
C HIS A 24 5.84 -24.15 16.41
N CYS A 25 6.55 -23.76 17.46
CA CYS A 25 6.80 -24.65 18.59
C CYS A 25 5.57 -24.72 19.50
N ALA A 26 5.58 -25.67 20.43
CA ALA A 26 4.45 -25.90 21.33
C ALA A 26 4.05 -24.69 22.20
N SER A 27 4.93 -23.70 22.39
CA SER A 27 4.63 -22.50 23.18
C SER A 27 3.99 -21.36 22.37
N CYS A 28 4.00 -21.43 21.04
CA CYS A 28 3.52 -20.35 20.17
C CYS A 28 2.00 -20.16 20.15
N PRO A 29 1.15 -21.21 20.14
CA PRO A 29 -0.32 -21.07 20.14
C PRO A 29 -0.87 -20.12 21.21
N GLY A 30 -0.33 -20.15 22.44
CA GLY A 30 -0.77 -19.28 23.54
C GLY A 30 -0.34 -17.81 23.40
N LYS A 31 0.53 -17.50 22.44
CA LYS A 31 1.10 -16.16 22.22
C LYS A 31 0.42 -15.41 21.07
N ALA A 32 -0.47 -16.07 20.34
CA ALA A 32 -1.19 -15.54 19.18
C ALA A 32 -2.41 -14.71 19.58
N ARG A 33 -2.21 -13.43 19.84
CA ARG A 33 -3.29 -12.53 20.28
C ARG A 33 -2.92 -11.07 20.04
N LEU A 34 -3.88 -10.21 20.36
CA LEU A 34 -3.67 -8.77 20.49
C LEU A 34 -3.07 -8.43 21.85
N TYR A 35 -2.06 -7.57 21.83
CA TYR A 35 -1.41 -6.98 22.99
C TYR A 35 -1.67 -5.47 23.01
N ALA A 36 -1.66 -4.87 24.19
CA ALA A 36 -1.89 -3.43 24.37
C ALA A 36 -0.85 -2.57 23.63
N ASN A 37 0.38 -3.07 23.51
CA ASN A 37 1.49 -2.53 22.73
C ASN A 37 2.60 -3.60 22.64
N VAL A 38 3.69 -3.26 21.93
CA VAL A 38 4.87 -4.13 21.79
C VAL A 38 5.51 -4.44 23.13
N GLU A 39 5.60 -3.46 24.03
CA GLU A 39 6.24 -3.62 25.33
C GLU A 39 5.51 -4.65 26.20
N ALA A 40 4.18 -4.60 26.24
CA ALA A 40 3.34 -5.57 26.93
C ALA A 40 3.48 -6.98 26.31
N MET A 41 3.63 -7.06 24.99
CA MET A 41 3.90 -8.32 24.31
C MET A 41 5.24 -8.91 24.77
N VAL A 42 6.32 -8.13 24.72
CA VAL A 42 7.67 -8.58 25.14
C VAL A 42 7.69 -8.98 26.62
N GLU A 43 7.03 -8.22 27.49
CA GLU A 43 6.93 -8.53 28.92
C GLU A 43 6.22 -9.86 29.16
N GLU A 44 5.11 -10.11 28.45
CA GLU A 44 4.31 -11.32 28.64
C GLU A 44 4.90 -12.55 27.95
N THR A 45 5.50 -12.40 26.77
CA THR A 45 6.12 -13.52 26.04
C THR A 45 7.57 -13.76 26.45
N GLY A 46 8.18 -12.85 27.21
CA GLY A 46 9.58 -12.95 27.64
C GLY A 46 10.59 -12.57 26.56
N GLY A 47 10.15 -12.02 25.42
CA GLY A 47 11.03 -11.66 24.31
C GLY A 47 10.32 -11.37 23.00
N TRP A 48 11.10 -10.94 22.01
CA TRP A 48 10.60 -10.65 20.67
C TRP A 48 10.42 -11.93 19.82
N PRO A 49 9.37 -12.01 18.99
CA PRO A 49 9.24 -13.06 18.00
C PRO A 49 10.44 -13.06 17.03
N GLY A 50 11.07 -14.22 16.86
CA GLY A 50 12.13 -14.41 15.86
C GLY A 50 13.53 -13.91 16.24
N ASP A 51 13.71 -13.20 17.36
CA ASP A 51 15.04 -12.67 17.76
C ASP A 51 15.84 -13.59 18.70
N GLY A 52 15.22 -14.67 19.19
CA GLY A 52 15.86 -15.62 20.10
C GLY A 52 15.60 -15.38 21.59
N SER A 53 14.99 -14.25 21.97
CA SER A 53 14.77 -13.88 23.38
C SER A 53 13.50 -14.49 23.98
N ASP A 54 12.50 -14.80 23.17
CA ASP A 54 11.27 -15.49 23.59
C ASP A 54 11.52 -16.99 23.88
N ASP A 55 10.60 -17.68 24.57
CA ASP A 55 10.65 -19.15 24.83
C ASP A 55 10.68 -19.98 23.53
N CYS A 56 10.31 -19.38 22.40
CA CYS A 56 10.44 -20.03 21.10
C CYS A 56 11.89 -20.05 20.60
N HIS A 57 12.78 -19.30 21.26
CA HIS A 57 14.19 -19.11 20.91
C HIS A 57 14.39 -18.72 19.44
N GLY A 58 13.45 -17.94 18.88
CA GLY A 58 13.50 -17.47 17.50
C GLY A 58 13.21 -18.53 16.44
N ASN A 59 12.93 -19.78 16.83
CA ASN A 59 12.72 -20.88 15.87
C ASN A 59 11.44 -20.74 15.06
N CYS A 60 10.44 -20.01 15.58
CA CYS A 60 9.08 -20.03 15.04
C CYS A 60 8.76 -18.87 14.10
N LEU A 61 9.64 -17.87 14.00
CA LEU A 61 9.55 -16.75 13.05
C LEU A 61 8.17 -16.05 12.98
N CYS A 62 7.39 -16.08 14.07
CA CYS A 62 6.06 -15.48 14.12
C CYS A 62 6.12 -13.99 13.76
N SER A 63 5.17 -13.52 12.97
CA SER A 63 5.05 -12.12 12.56
C SER A 63 4.34 -11.25 13.61
N LEU A 64 4.66 -9.95 13.60
CA LEU A 64 3.98 -8.92 14.38
C LEU A 64 3.37 -7.91 13.41
N GLU A 65 2.10 -7.59 13.64
CA GLU A 65 1.40 -6.52 12.93
C GLU A 65 1.05 -5.40 13.94
N PRO A 66 1.25 -4.13 13.59
CA PRO A 66 0.68 -3.04 14.36
C PRO A 66 -0.84 -3.18 14.33
N ALA A 67 -1.48 -3.21 15.49
CA ALA A 67 -2.92 -3.07 15.56
C ALA A 67 -3.23 -1.58 15.43
N THR A 68 -3.24 -1.09 14.19
CA THR A 68 -3.87 0.19 13.90
C THR A 68 -5.38 0.03 14.10
N GLU A 69 -6.07 1.13 14.44
CA GLU A 69 -7.53 1.18 14.64
C GLU A 69 -8.34 0.74 13.40
N PHE A 70 -7.68 0.36 12.30
CA PHE A 70 -8.26 -0.15 11.06
C PHE A 70 -7.94 -1.62 10.77
N SER A 71 -7.66 -2.45 11.79
CA SER A 71 -7.76 -3.90 11.60
C SER A 71 -9.24 -4.27 11.46
N VAL A 72 -9.72 -4.30 10.21
CA VAL A 72 -11.10 -4.64 9.80
C VAL A 72 -11.51 -6.07 10.19
N PHE A 73 -10.63 -6.85 10.80
CA PHE A 73 -10.95 -8.12 11.42
C PHE A 73 -11.31 -7.92 12.90
N GLY A 74 -12.52 -7.40 13.12
CA GLY A 74 -13.28 -7.53 14.35
C GLY A 74 -14.32 -8.63 14.17
N ASP A 75 -14.03 -9.78 14.76
CA ASP A 75 -14.95 -10.90 14.96
C ASP A 75 -16.13 -10.40 15.82
N GLU A 76 -17.27 -10.12 15.19
CA GLU A 76 -18.51 -9.78 15.89
C GLU A 76 -19.14 -11.06 16.48
N THR A 77 -18.69 -11.45 17.67
CA THR A 77 -19.61 -11.99 18.67
C THR A 77 -19.45 -11.26 20.01
N GLU A 78 -20.49 -10.49 20.30
CA GLU A 78 -21.02 -10.14 21.61
C GLU A 78 -20.16 -9.28 22.56
N GLY A 79 -20.54 -8.00 22.59
CA GLY A 79 -20.88 -7.38 23.87
C GLY A 79 -19.94 -6.27 24.36
N LEU A 80 -20.23 -5.03 23.97
CA LEU A 80 -20.32 -3.87 24.86
C LEU A 80 -20.63 -2.60 24.03
N LEU A 81 -21.90 -2.43 23.69
CA LEU A 81 -22.43 -1.12 23.36
C LEU A 81 -22.68 -0.38 24.68
N THR A 82 -22.06 0.78 24.87
CA THR A 82 -22.73 1.90 25.55
C THR A 82 -22.81 3.06 24.56
N PRO A 83 -23.98 3.70 24.37
CA PRO A 83 -24.23 4.60 23.25
C PRO A 83 -24.33 6.04 23.74
N GLU A 84 -23.24 6.80 23.79
CA GLU A 84 -23.32 8.28 23.83
C GLU A 84 -22.14 8.91 23.07
N GLY A 85 -22.16 8.76 21.75
CA GLY A 85 -21.52 9.72 20.84
C GLY A 85 -22.50 10.86 20.52
N PRO A 86 -22.02 12.10 20.32
CA PRO A 86 -22.89 13.23 20.01
C PRO A 86 -23.68 12.96 18.71
N PRO A 87 -24.95 13.40 18.62
CA PRO A 87 -25.76 13.16 17.43
C PRO A 87 -25.11 13.81 16.21
N TRP A 88 -24.94 13.00 15.18
CA TRP A 88 -24.59 13.45 13.83
C TRP A 88 -25.63 14.47 13.34
N VAL A 89 -25.15 15.64 12.92
CA VAL A 89 -25.97 16.69 12.30
C VAL A 89 -25.79 16.57 10.78
N PRO A 90 -26.83 16.19 10.02
CA PRO A 90 -26.76 16.23 8.57
C PRO A 90 -26.53 17.68 8.08
N PRO A 91 -25.74 17.90 7.01
CA PRO A 91 -25.70 19.19 6.36
C PRO A 91 -27.10 19.58 5.88
N ALA A 92 -27.49 20.82 6.17
CA ALA A 92 -28.81 21.35 5.87
C ALA A 92 -29.17 21.20 4.39
N ASP A 93 -30.40 20.71 4.15
CA ASP A 93 -31.05 20.65 2.86
C ASP A 93 -30.88 21.98 2.10
N ARG A 94 -30.15 21.94 0.97
CA ARG A 94 -30.31 22.97 -0.07
C ARG A 94 -31.63 22.68 -0.78
N GLY A 95 -32.69 23.31 -0.28
CA GLY A 95 -33.94 23.43 -1.01
C GLY A 95 -33.72 24.11 -2.38
N PRO A 96 -34.57 23.82 -3.37
CA PRO A 96 -34.48 24.44 -4.67
C PRO A 96 -35.08 25.84 -4.61
N ASP A 97 -34.37 26.80 -5.22
CA ASP A 97 -34.89 27.99 -5.93
C ASP A 97 -34.05 29.26 -5.66
N GLY A 98 -33.73 29.98 -6.75
CA GLY A 98 -33.66 31.44 -6.70
C GLY A 98 -32.39 32.11 -7.22
N GLY A 99 -32.26 32.19 -8.55
CA GLY A 99 -31.89 33.37 -9.34
C GLY A 99 -30.97 34.47 -8.77
N GLY A 100 -29.87 34.71 -9.48
CA GLY A 100 -29.06 35.92 -9.33
C GLY A 100 -28.01 36.06 -10.43
N ALA A 101 -28.43 36.49 -11.63
CA ALA A 101 -27.55 36.77 -12.76
C ALA A 101 -26.71 38.03 -12.50
N ALA A 102 -25.39 37.89 -12.52
CA ALA A 102 -24.44 38.97 -12.80
C ALA A 102 -23.65 38.56 -14.04
N GLY A 103 -24.01 39.13 -15.19
CA GLY A 103 -23.41 38.84 -16.49
C GLY A 103 -21.99 39.39 -16.59
N GLY A 104 -21.00 38.51 -16.50
CA GLY A 104 -19.71 38.69 -17.17
C GLY A 104 -19.85 38.39 -18.66
N PRO A 105 -19.02 38.99 -19.53
CA PRO A 105 -19.01 38.63 -20.96
C PRO A 105 -18.74 37.13 -21.09
N PRO A 106 -19.42 36.43 -22.02
CA PRO A 106 -19.19 35.00 -22.23
C PRO A 106 -17.71 34.78 -22.57
N VAL A 107 -17.05 33.94 -21.77
CA VAL A 107 -15.75 33.40 -22.14
C VAL A 107 -15.97 32.67 -23.47
N PRO A 108 -15.27 33.03 -24.57
CA PRO A 108 -15.40 32.31 -25.81
C PRO A 108 -15.05 30.84 -25.55
N PRO A 109 -15.84 29.88 -26.06
CA PRO A 109 -15.47 28.47 -25.93
C PRO A 109 -14.05 28.29 -26.48
N PRO A 110 -13.21 27.46 -25.83
CA PRO A 110 -11.91 27.15 -26.38
C PRO A 110 -12.08 26.66 -27.83
N PRO A 111 -11.16 27.00 -28.74
CA PRO A 111 -11.26 26.59 -30.14
C PRO A 111 -11.44 25.07 -30.21
N GLY A 112 -12.56 24.64 -30.79
CA GLY A 112 -13.00 23.24 -30.84
C GLY A 112 -12.16 22.38 -31.78
N GLY A 113 -10.90 22.13 -31.42
CA GLY A 113 -10.28 20.84 -31.68
C GLY A 113 -10.70 19.92 -30.56
N SER A 114 -11.35 18.79 -30.88
CA SER A 114 -11.63 17.76 -29.89
C SER A 114 -10.31 17.15 -29.45
N ASP A 115 -9.75 17.66 -28.34
CA ASP A 115 -8.62 17.03 -27.62
C ASP A 115 -8.94 15.57 -27.20
N ASP A 116 -10.17 15.09 -27.45
CA ASP A 116 -10.61 13.71 -27.28
C ASP A 116 -10.13 12.73 -28.37
N ASP A 117 -9.51 13.21 -29.46
CA ASP A 117 -9.06 12.34 -30.56
C ASP A 117 -7.65 11.73 -30.35
N GLU A 118 -6.92 12.13 -29.30
CA GLU A 118 -5.60 11.56 -29.03
C GLU A 118 -5.75 10.12 -28.50
N PRO A 119 -5.08 9.12 -29.10
CA PRO A 119 -5.15 7.74 -28.65
C PRO A 119 -4.53 7.58 -27.26
N PRO A 120 -4.97 6.59 -26.46
CA PRO A 120 -4.32 6.28 -25.20
C PRO A 120 -2.87 5.85 -25.43
N LEU A 121 -2.01 6.22 -24.49
CA LEU A 121 -0.62 5.78 -24.45
C LEU A 121 -0.54 4.31 -24.02
N ASP A 122 0.52 3.62 -24.43
CA ASP A 122 0.81 2.28 -23.93
C ASP A 122 1.41 2.31 -22.51
N ASP A 123 1.50 1.15 -21.88
CA ASP A 123 1.93 1.01 -20.49
C ASP A 123 3.36 1.53 -20.27
N ASP A 124 4.27 1.30 -21.24
CA ASP A 124 5.67 1.72 -21.15
C ASP A 124 5.80 3.25 -21.24
N GLU A 125 5.00 3.89 -22.09
CA GLU A 125 4.95 5.34 -22.23
C GLU A 125 4.31 5.98 -20.99
N LEU A 126 3.24 5.41 -20.45
CA LEU A 126 2.61 5.86 -19.20
C LEU A 126 3.57 5.75 -18.01
N ALA A 127 4.29 4.64 -17.89
CA ALA A 127 5.29 4.46 -16.84
C ALA A 127 6.43 5.48 -16.95
N ARG A 128 6.88 5.79 -18.17
CA ARG A 128 7.86 6.86 -18.42
C ARG A 128 7.33 8.24 -18.03
N ARG A 129 6.07 8.55 -18.31
CA ARG A 129 5.43 9.80 -17.84
C ARG A 129 5.39 9.90 -16.32
N VAL A 130 5.04 8.83 -15.62
CA VAL A 130 5.10 8.80 -14.15
C VAL A 130 6.54 9.05 -13.66
N ALA A 131 7.53 8.40 -14.27
CA ALA A 131 8.93 8.57 -13.90
C ALA A 131 9.41 10.02 -14.10
N GLU A 132 9.06 10.66 -15.22
CA GLU A 132 9.38 12.06 -15.51
C GLU A 132 8.86 13.01 -14.41
N GLU A 133 7.68 12.74 -13.86
CA GLU A 133 7.07 13.54 -12.79
C GLU A 133 7.70 13.27 -11.42
N LEU A 134 8.01 12.00 -11.10
CA LEU A 134 8.32 11.58 -9.73
C LEU A 134 9.81 11.40 -9.44
N VAL A 135 10.64 11.04 -10.42
CA VAL A 135 12.10 10.85 -10.20
C VAL A 135 12.77 12.11 -9.62
N PRO A 136 12.46 13.35 -10.06
CA PRO A 136 13.04 14.55 -9.48
C PRO A 136 12.69 14.78 -8.00
N LEU A 137 11.67 14.08 -7.48
CA LEU A 137 11.11 14.27 -6.15
C LEU A 137 11.54 13.20 -5.14
N LEU A 138 12.26 12.16 -5.58
CA LEU A 138 12.68 11.03 -4.74
C LEU A 138 13.46 11.46 -3.48
N ASP A 139 14.27 12.50 -3.59
CA ASP A 139 15.17 12.95 -2.51
C ASP A 139 14.54 14.03 -1.61
N SER A 140 13.22 14.23 -1.70
CA SER A 140 12.51 15.28 -0.95
C SER A 140 12.22 14.93 0.51
N GLY A 141 12.37 13.66 0.90
CA GLY A 141 12.06 13.17 2.25
C GLY A 141 10.57 13.05 2.55
N VAL A 142 9.71 13.07 1.52
CA VAL A 142 8.26 12.86 1.63
C VAL A 142 7.76 12.00 0.46
N GLU A 143 6.63 11.33 0.62
CA GLU A 143 5.96 10.63 -0.48
C GLU A 143 5.22 11.62 -1.39
N HIS A 144 5.43 11.51 -2.70
CA HIS A 144 4.71 12.26 -3.73
C HIS A 144 3.83 11.32 -4.53
N LEU A 145 2.63 11.77 -4.88
CA LEU A 145 1.68 11.03 -5.70
C LEU A 145 1.26 11.84 -6.93
N VAL A 146 1.16 11.16 -8.06
CA VAL A 146 0.61 11.68 -9.31
C VAL A 146 -0.46 10.74 -9.83
N ILE A 147 -1.58 11.31 -10.28
CA ILE A 147 -2.63 10.58 -10.98
C ILE A 147 -2.71 11.09 -12.39
N LEU A 148 -2.69 10.20 -13.38
CA LEU A 148 -2.82 10.52 -14.79
C LEU A 148 -4.02 9.78 -15.41
N ASP A 149 -4.57 10.36 -16.47
CA ASP A 149 -5.43 9.60 -17.38
C ASP A 149 -4.60 8.71 -18.32
N ARG A 150 -5.29 7.90 -19.14
CA ARG A 150 -4.64 7.01 -20.12
C ARG A 150 -3.96 7.73 -21.28
N ARG A 151 -4.02 9.06 -21.34
CA ARG A 151 -3.29 9.89 -22.30
C ARG A 151 -2.06 10.55 -21.67
N GLY A 152 -1.77 10.24 -20.39
CA GLY A 152 -0.66 10.82 -19.66
C GLY A 152 -0.92 12.25 -19.18
N ARG A 153 -2.17 12.73 -19.17
CA ARG A 153 -2.50 14.03 -18.60
C ARG A 153 -2.64 13.91 -17.09
N VAL A 154 -1.95 14.78 -16.36
CA VAL A 154 -2.04 14.79 -14.89
C VAL A 154 -3.41 15.31 -14.44
N LEU A 155 -4.14 14.45 -13.72
CA LEU A 155 -5.44 14.74 -13.14
C LEU A 155 -5.31 15.30 -11.72
N ALA A 156 -4.36 14.77 -10.94
CA ALA A 156 -4.13 15.18 -9.56
C ALA A 156 -2.67 14.99 -9.14
N ARG A 157 -2.27 15.75 -8.11
CA ARG A 157 -1.02 15.58 -7.36
C ARG A 157 -1.32 15.65 -5.87
N ALA A 158 -0.58 14.89 -5.08
CA ALA A 158 -0.64 14.94 -3.62
C ALA A 158 0.76 14.71 -3.02
N GLU A 159 0.94 15.16 -1.79
CA GLU A 159 2.12 14.89 -0.97
C GLU A 159 1.69 14.31 0.38
N GLY A 160 2.47 13.38 0.89
CA GLY A 160 2.25 12.64 2.13
C GLY A 160 3.42 12.78 3.10
N ASP A 161 3.36 12.09 4.23
CA ASP A 161 4.56 11.91 5.07
C ASP A 161 5.49 10.85 4.46
N GLU A 162 6.56 10.46 5.18
CA GLU A 162 7.54 9.47 4.70
C GLU A 162 6.96 8.07 4.41
N THR A 163 5.72 7.80 4.84
CA THR A 163 5.14 6.45 4.81
C THR A 163 3.70 6.42 4.31
N SER A 164 3.11 7.57 4.00
CA SER A 164 1.73 7.64 3.62
C SER A 164 1.39 8.85 2.76
N VAL A 165 1.25 8.60 1.47
CA VAL A 165 0.42 9.42 0.58
C VAL A 165 -0.92 8.73 0.36
N ARG A 166 -2.01 9.50 0.47
CA ARG A 166 -3.37 9.00 0.24
C ARG A 166 -3.87 9.44 -1.11
N LEU A 167 -4.61 8.56 -1.79
CA LEU A 167 -5.41 8.98 -2.93
C LEU A 167 -6.41 10.07 -2.49
N PRO A 168 -6.51 11.19 -3.23
CA PRO A 168 -7.58 12.16 -3.02
C PRO A 168 -8.96 11.51 -3.19
N GLU A 169 -10.00 12.09 -2.60
CA GLU A 169 -11.38 11.62 -2.80
C GLU A 169 -11.76 11.70 -4.28
N GLY A 170 -12.26 10.59 -4.85
CA GLY A 170 -12.64 10.52 -6.25
C GLY A 170 -12.82 9.08 -6.76
N ASP A 171 -13.35 8.95 -7.97
CA ASP A 171 -13.32 7.71 -8.73
C ASP A 171 -12.07 7.70 -9.62
N TRP A 172 -11.15 6.79 -9.31
CA TRP A 172 -9.87 6.63 -10.02
C TRP A 172 -9.83 5.38 -10.88
N SER A 173 -10.98 4.74 -11.12
CA SER A 173 -11.08 3.57 -11.97
C SER A 173 -10.50 3.84 -13.35
N GLY A 174 -9.61 2.98 -13.81
CA GLY A 174 -8.95 3.10 -15.10
C GLY A 174 -7.88 4.20 -15.21
N CYS A 175 -7.55 4.89 -14.11
CA CYS A 175 -6.47 5.88 -14.08
C CYS A 175 -5.10 5.23 -13.90
N VAL A 176 -4.05 6.00 -14.18
CA VAL A 176 -2.68 5.69 -13.80
C VAL A 176 -2.38 6.34 -12.47
N VAL A 177 -1.90 5.58 -11.49
CA VAL A 177 -1.49 6.09 -10.18
C VAL A 177 -0.03 5.79 -9.99
N GLY A 178 0.76 6.82 -9.71
CA GLY A 178 2.17 6.68 -9.37
C GLY A 178 2.50 7.38 -8.07
N HIS A 179 3.40 6.82 -7.27
CA HIS A 179 3.96 7.53 -6.13
C HIS A 179 5.44 7.20 -5.88
N THR A 180 6.10 8.04 -5.09
CA THR A 180 7.46 7.81 -4.62
C THR A 180 7.47 7.13 -3.27
N HIS A 181 8.45 6.26 -3.01
CA HIS A 181 8.83 5.88 -1.66
C HIS A 181 10.15 6.59 -1.28
N PRO A 182 10.19 7.41 -0.22
CA PRO A 182 11.43 7.94 0.33
C PRO A 182 12.24 6.81 1.01
N ASP A 183 13.49 7.13 1.34
CA ASP A 183 14.50 6.16 1.77
C ASP A 183 13.99 5.15 2.83
N GLY A 184 14.04 3.85 2.51
CA GLY A 184 13.77 2.75 3.45
C GLY A 184 12.72 1.74 3.00
N LEU A 185 11.89 2.08 2.02
CA LEU A 185 10.92 1.15 1.43
C LEU A 185 11.36 0.68 0.03
N ASP A 186 11.56 -0.62 -0.11
CA ASP A 186 12.04 -1.25 -1.34
C ASP A 186 10.87 -1.57 -2.30
N GLY A 187 10.36 -0.56 -3.00
CA GLY A 187 9.35 -0.70 -4.05
C GLY A 187 7.93 -0.93 -3.54
N MET A 188 7.06 -1.47 -4.40
CA MET A 188 5.63 -1.64 -4.16
C MET A 188 5.35 -2.59 -2.99
N ASN A 189 4.55 -2.11 -2.04
CA ASN A 189 4.18 -2.80 -0.82
C ASN A 189 2.70 -3.28 -0.87
N TRP A 190 2.21 -3.80 0.24
CA TRP A 190 0.85 -4.34 0.37
C TRP A 190 -0.27 -3.28 0.27
N ASP A 191 -0.03 -2.06 0.75
CA ASP A 191 -1.00 -0.98 0.83
C ASP A 191 -1.17 -0.41 -0.58
N ASP A 192 -0.08 -0.35 -1.35
CA ASP A 192 -0.10 0.01 -2.76
C ASP A 192 -1.01 -0.94 -3.56
N LEU A 193 -0.91 -2.25 -3.33
CA LEU A 193 -1.77 -3.24 -3.99
C LEU A 193 -3.22 -3.10 -3.55
N LEU A 194 -3.49 -2.91 -2.26
CA LEU A 194 -4.84 -2.71 -1.73
C LEU A 194 -5.50 -1.48 -2.36
N VAL A 195 -4.77 -0.36 -2.37
CA VAL A 195 -5.23 0.89 -2.96
C VAL A 195 -5.50 0.69 -4.45
N SER A 196 -4.60 0.04 -5.17
CA SER A 196 -4.74 -0.21 -6.61
C SER A 196 -5.96 -1.08 -6.93
N ALA A 197 -6.13 -2.19 -6.21
CA ALA A 197 -7.24 -3.12 -6.40
C ALA A 197 -8.59 -2.49 -6.02
N ARG A 198 -8.67 -1.82 -4.87
CA ARG A 198 -9.92 -1.17 -4.40
C ARG A 198 -10.39 -0.07 -5.34
N ASN A 199 -9.47 0.65 -5.96
CA ASN A 199 -9.78 1.73 -6.88
C ASN A 199 -9.82 1.28 -8.35
N SER A 200 -9.56 -0.01 -8.63
CA SER A 200 -9.52 -0.55 -10.00
C SER A 200 -8.68 0.31 -10.94
N VAL A 201 -7.49 0.73 -10.49
CA VAL A 201 -6.59 1.58 -11.28
C VAL A 201 -6.13 0.80 -12.51
N TYR A 202 -5.89 1.45 -13.64
CA TYR A 202 -5.38 0.76 -14.81
C TYR A 202 -3.92 0.31 -14.60
N LEU A 203 -3.10 1.20 -14.05
CA LEU A 203 -1.66 1.04 -13.91
C LEU A 203 -1.20 1.70 -12.61
N ALA A 204 -0.52 0.92 -11.77
CA ALA A 204 0.08 1.34 -10.52
C ALA A 204 1.60 1.40 -10.65
N CYS A 205 2.21 2.51 -10.26
CA CYS A 205 3.65 2.76 -10.34
C CYS A 205 4.21 3.12 -8.96
N VAL A 206 5.37 2.56 -8.63
CA VAL A 206 6.17 3.01 -7.48
C VAL A 206 7.56 3.38 -7.96
N VAL A 207 7.99 4.60 -7.65
CA VAL A 207 9.33 5.11 -7.93
C VAL A 207 10.11 5.13 -6.62
N TYR A 208 11.29 4.52 -6.60
CA TYR A 208 12.05 4.38 -5.34
C TYR A 208 13.55 4.24 -5.59
N ARG A 209 14.34 4.40 -4.53
CA ARG A 209 15.79 4.16 -4.56
C ARG A 209 16.15 2.79 -4.01
N TRP A 210 17.08 2.14 -4.69
CA TRP A 210 17.70 0.91 -4.20
C TRP A 210 19.15 0.83 -4.66
N GLY A 211 20.08 0.56 -3.74
CA GLY A 211 21.51 0.51 -4.06
C GLY A 211 22.08 1.80 -4.69
N GLY A 212 21.52 2.97 -4.36
CA GLY A 212 21.92 4.27 -4.91
C GLY A 212 21.41 4.56 -6.33
N ARG A 213 20.57 3.69 -6.89
CA ARG A 213 19.93 3.84 -8.21
C ARG A 213 18.43 4.06 -8.05
N ALA A 214 17.81 4.72 -9.01
CA ALA A 214 16.37 4.91 -9.06
C ALA A 214 15.73 3.82 -9.92
N TYR A 215 14.59 3.31 -9.44
CA TYR A 215 13.82 2.28 -10.12
C TYR A 215 12.36 2.69 -10.21
N VAL A 216 11.71 2.21 -11.25
CA VAL A 216 10.26 2.24 -11.41
C VAL A 216 9.77 0.81 -11.40
N GLN A 217 8.84 0.50 -10.50
CA GLN A 217 8.06 -0.74 -10.51
C GLN A 217 6.66 -0.43 -10.99
N VAL A 218 6.15 -1.29 -11.87
CA VAL A 218 4.85 -1.10 -12.50
C VAL A 218 4.06 -2.39 -12.41
N LEU A 219 2.79 -2.24 -12.05
CA LEU A 219 1.80 -3.30 -12.08
C LEU A 219 0.54 -2.78 -12.78
N SER A 220 0.14 -3.38 -13.90
CA SER A 220 -1.08 -3.01 -14.61
C SER A 220 -2.06 -4.18 -14.66
N SER A 221 -3.36 -3.84 -14.74
CA SER A 221 -4.42 -4.78 -15.08
C SER A 221 -4.91 -4.49 -16.49
N PRO A 222 -4.37 -5.16 -17.53
CA PRO A 222 -4.76 -4.88 -18.92
C PRO A 222 -6.24 -5.13 -19.20
N SER A 223 -6.88 -6.05 -18.46
CA SER A 223 -8.32 -6.30 -18.53
C SER A 223 -9.16 -5.27 -17.76
N GLY A 224 -8.54 -4.47 -16.89
CA GLY A 224 -9.22 -3.61 -15.92
C GLY A 224 -9.83 -4.38 -14.75
N GLU A 225 -9.63 -5.70 -14.69
CA GLU A 225 -10.15 -6.56 -13.63
C GLU A 225 -9.04 -6.80 -12.61
N TRP A 226 -9.20 -6.23 -11.41
CA TRP A 226 -8.34 -6.56 -10.28
C TRP A 226 -8.94 -7.72 -9.49
N PRO A 227 -8.10 -8.58 -8.90
CA PRO A 227 -8.55 -9.50 -7.86
C PRO A 227 -9.17 -8.74 -6.69
N ALA A 228 -9.97 -9.43 -5.88
CA ALA A 228 -10.45 -8.85 -4.64
C ALA A 228 -9.24 -8.44 -3.78
N ALA A 229 -9.32 -7.24 -3.17
CA ALA A 229 -8.16 -6.62 -2.54
C ALA A 229 -7.63 -7.44 -1.34
N ASP A 230 -8.52 -8.04 -0.57
CA ASP A 230 -8.21 -8.97 0.52
C ASP A 230 -7.50 -10.22 0.01
N GLU A 231 -8.02 -10.85 -1.04
CA GLU A 231 -7.40 -12.01 -1.68
C GLU A 231 -5.97 -11.68 -2.16
N LEU A 232 -5.80 -10.55 -2.85
CA LEU A 232 -4.51 -10.12 -3.37
C LEU A 232 -3.46 -9.93 -2.26
N CYS A 233 -3.89 -9.41 -1.10
CA CYS A 233 -3.03 -9.21 0.06
C CYS A 233 -2.55 -10.52 0.68
N ASP A 234 -3.47 -11.43 0.95
CA ASP A 234 -3.15 -12.73 1.54
C ASP A 234 -2.18 -13.51 0.65
N GLU A 235 -2.37 -13.39 -0.66
CA GLU A 235 -1.56 -14.00 -1.69
C GLU A 235 -0.16 -13.39 -1.76
N LEU A 236 -0.06 -12.05 -1.75
CA LEU A 236 1.23 -11.35 -1.75
C LEU A 236 2.05 -11.73 -0.52
N LEU A 237 1.43 -11.73 0.66
CA LEU A 237 2.09 -12.11 1.92
C LEU A 237 2.61 -13.54 1.86
N ARG A 238 1.80 -14.47 1.34
CA ARG A 238 2.20 -15.86 1.18
C ARG A 238 3.36 -16.01 0.21
N GLU A 239 3.29 -15.40 -0.98
CA GLU A 239 4.36 -15.51 -1.98
C GLU A 239 5.66 -14.85 -1.49
N ARG A 240 5.57 -13.72 -0.78
CA ARG A 240 6.73 -13.10 -0.12
C ARG A 240 7.38 -14.05 0.88
N ASN A 241 6.58 -14.71 1.72
CA ASN A 241 7.09 -15.65 2.72
C ASN A 241 7.70 -16.90 2.08
N GLU A 242 7.09 -17.42 1.02
CA GLU A 242 7.61 -18.52 0.20
C GLU A 242 8.99 -18.16 -0.38
N VAL A 243 9.10 -16.99 -1.02
CA VAL A 243 10.36 -16.45 -1.58
C VAL A 243 11.43 -16.31 -0.49
N MET A 244 11.07 -15.75 0.67
CA MET A 244 11.99 -15.62 1.80
C MET A 244 12.47 -16.99 2.29
N GLY A 245 11.58 -17.99 2.38
CA GLY A 245 11.92 -19.36 2.75
C GLY A 245 12.86 -20.03 1.73
N GLU A 246 12.59 -19.89 0.43
CA GLU A 246 13.44 -20.40 -0.64
C GLU A 246 14.85 -19.80 -0.59
N ARG A 247 14.95 -18.48 -0.36
CA ARG A 247 16.24 -17.77 -0.25
C ARG A 247 17.06 -18.28 0.93
N ARG A 248 16.42 -18.46 2.09
CA ARG A 248 17.08 -19.03 3.27
C ARG A 248 17.59 -20.44 3.00
N ARG A 249 16.80 -21.30 2.35
CA ARG A 249 17.19 -22.68 2.04
C ARG A 249 18.35 -22.77 1.03
N ARG A 250 18.50 -21.79 0.15
CA ARG A 250 19.51 -21.79 -0.92
C ARG A 250 20.72 -20.91 -0.65
N GLU A 251 20.78 -20.22 0.49
CA GLU A 251 21.83 -19.25 0.86
C GLU A 251 22.11 -18.20 -0.25
N ILE A 252 21.10 -17.86 -1.07
CA ILE A 252 21.30 -16.98 -2.22
C ILE A 252 21.43 -15.53 -1.75
N PRO A 253 22.59 -14.87 -1.94
CA PRO A 253 22.66 -13.43 -1.85
C PRO A 253 21.90 -12.89 -3.06
N SER A 254 20.76 -12.25 -2.84
CA SER A 254 19.94 -11.76 -3.93
C SER A 254 20.05 -10.25 -4.03
N ASN A 255 20.55 -9.81 -5.19
CA ASN A 255 20.44 -8.46 -5.72
C ASN A 255 19.02 -8.17 -6.26
N VAL A 256 17.99 -8.79 -5.70
CA VAL A 256 16.60 -8.54 -6.08
C VAL A 256 15.79 -8.58 -4.80
N GLY A 257 14.92 -7.61 -4.54
CA GLY A 257 14.07 -7.62 -3.34
C GLY A 257 13.14 -8.84 -3.31
N PRO A 258 12.85 -9.45 -2.14
CA PRO A 258 11.85 -10.52 -2.02
C PRO A 258 10.46 -10.11 -2.55
N MET A 259 10.10 -8.83 -2.36
CA MET A 259 8.86 -8.25 -2.86
C MET A 259 8.74 -8.30 -4.38
N HIS A 260 9.83 -8.02 -5.11
CA HIS A 260 9.84 -8.09 -6.57
C HIS A 260 9.48 -9.49 -7.08
N GLN A 261 10.10 -10.53 -6.51
CA GLN A 261 9.81 -11.92 -6.89
C GLN A 261 8.39 -12.34 -6.49
N ALA A 262 7.87 -11.84 -5.37
CA ALA A 262 6.49 -12.08 -4.98
C ALA A 262 5.51 -11.43 -5.97
N LEU A 263 5.75 -10.17 -6.35
CA LEU A 263 4.94 -9.44 -7.33
C LEU A 263 4.95 -10.10 -8.71
N GLU A 264 6.09 -10.60 -9.19
CA GLU A 264 6.17 -11.37 -10.44
C GLU A 264 5.23 -12.60 -10.39
N ARG A 265 5.23 -13.35 -9.29
CA ARG A 265 4.38 -14.54 -9.12
C ARG A 265 2.90 -14.17 -9.04
N ILE A 266 2.57 -13.12 -8.30
CA ILE A 266 1.22 -12.57 -8.20
C ILE A 266 0.71 -12.12 -9.57
N ALA A 267 1.54 -11.41 -10.34
CA ALA A 267 1.17 -10.94 -11.65
C ALA A 267 0.84 -12.10 -12.61
N VAL A 268 1.66 -13.15 -12.62
CA VAL A 268 1.36 -14.36 -13.40
C VAL A 268 0.07 -15.03 -12.95
N ARG A 269 -0.14 -15.20 -11.63
CA ARG A 269 -1.33 -15.85 -11.06
C ARG A 269 -2.62 -15.13 -11.46
N TYR A 270 -2.61 -13.81 -11.37
CA TYR A 270 -3.78 -12.96 -11.60
C TYR A 270 -3.85 -12.33 -12.99
N ARG A 271 -2.94 -12.72 -13.90
CA ARG A 271 -2.85 -12.18 -15.27
C ARG A 271 -2.68 -10.65 -15.30
N LEU A 272 -2.01 -10.11 -14.28
CA LEU A 272 -1.54 -8.73 -14.28
C LEU A 272 -0.23 -8.67 -15.07
N ALA A 273 0.13 -7.49 -15.57
CA ALA A 273 1.43 -7.26 -16.15
C ALA A 273 2.33 -6.58 -15.11
N TYR A 274 3.50 -7.15 -14.87
CA TYR A 274 4.49 -6.61 -13.96
C TYR A 274 5.80 -6.34 -14.70
N HIS A 275 6.38 -5.18 -14.46
CA HIS A 275 7.70 -4.83 -14.96
C HIS A 275 8.43 -3.90 -14.00
N GLN A 276 9.76 -3.93 -14.10
CA GLN A 276 10.64 -3.04 -13.36
C GLN A 276 11.75 -2.58 -14.30
N PHE A 277 12.13 -1.31 -14.20
CA PHE A 277 13.28 -0.78 -14.92
C PHE A 277 14.01 0.28 -14.10
N GLU A 278 15.30 0.44 -14.39
CA GLU A 278 16.15 1.50 -13.85
C GLU A 278 15.95 2.78 -14.68
N VAL A 279 15.95 3.94 -14.01
CA VAL A 279 15.77 5.28 -14.61
C VAL A 279 16.94 6.20 -14.32
#